data_AF-A0A7W0HK17-F1
#
_entry.id   AF-A0A7W0HK17-F1
#
_cell.length_a   1.000
_cell.length_b   1.000
_cell.length_c   1.000
_cell.angle_alpha   90.00
_cell.angle_beta   90.00
_cell.angle_gamma   90.00
#
_symmetry.space_group_name_H-M   'P 1'
#
loop_
_entity.id
_entity.type
_entity.pdbx_description
1 polymer ?
#
loop_
_entity_poly.entity_id
_entity_poly.type
_entity_poly.pdbx_seq_one_letter_code
_entity_poly.pdbx_strand_id
1 'polypeptide(L)' 'MSTCTRCTQSGTKLTSLLKKAVTVNASDLILTAGAPPSLRIVNELQRISAPPLTPADCEVYAREMMPDQKPRENQE' A
#
# COMPACT_ATOMS: atom_id res chain seq x y z
N MET A 1 -23.91 -13.98 -15.30
CA MET A 1 -23.03 -14.81 -14.46
C MET A 1 -21.64 -14.24 -14.53
N SER A 2 -21.19 -13.53 -13.50
CA SER A 2 -19.81 -13.06 -13.39
C SER A 2 -19.40 -13.20 -11.94
N THR A 3 -18.78 -14.32 -11.62
CA THR A 3 -18.20 -14.60 -10.31
C THR A 3 -17.01 -13.68 -10.13
N CYS A 4 -17.21 -12.53 -9.49
CA CYS A 4 -16.11 -11.65 -9.09
C CYS A 4 -15.37 -12.36 -7.95
N THR A 5 -14.32 -13.07 -8.33
CA THR A 5 -13.42 -13.84 -7.50
C THR A 5 -12.96 -13.01 -6.30
N ARG A 6 -13.56 -13.31 -5.15
CA ARG A 6 -13.17 -12.78 -3.85
C ARG A 6 -12.00 -13.63 -3.36
N CYS A 7 -10.77 -13.24 -3.67
CA CYS A 7 -9.55 -13.88 -3.18
C CYS A 7 -8.51 -12.79 -2.94
N THR A 8 -7.70 -12.75 -1.89
CA THR A 8 -7.57 -13.43 -0.60
C THR A 8 -6.45 -12.62 0.05
N GLN A 9 -6.62 -12.20 1.30
CA GLN A 9 -5.63 -11.39 1.99
C GLN A 9 -4.33 -12.17 2.18
N SER A 10 -3.25 -11.66 1.61
CA SER A 10 -1.88 -11.91 2.04
C SER A 10 -1.10 -10.65 1.71
N GLY A 11 -1.46 -9.59 2.44
CA GLY A 11 -0.86 -8.27 2.32
C GLY A 11 0.66 -8.40 2.43
N THR A 12 1.37 -7.93 1.41
CA THR A 12 2.82 -7.84 1.45
C THR A 12 3.17 -6.95 2.65
N LYS A 13 4.02 -7.43 3.56
CA LYS A 13 4.44 -6.67 4.74
C LYS A 13 5.03 -5.32 4.30
N LEU A 14 4.78 -4.25 5.06
CA LEU A 14 5.27 -2.92 4.73
C LEU A 14 6.80 -2.90 4.53
N THR A 15 7.53 -3.61 5.38
CA THR A 15 8.98 -3.71 5.30
C THR A 15 9.46 -4.28 3.95
N SER A 16 8.71 -5.20 3.35
CA SER A 16 9.06 -5.76 2.03
C SER A 16 8.84 -4.74 0.91
N LEU A 17 7.79 -3.92 1.01
CA LEU A 17 7.54 -2.82 0.06
C LEU A 17 8.63 -1.75 0.18
N LEU A 18 9.01 -1.38 1.40
CA LEU A 18 10.08 -0.43 1.67
C LEU A 18 11.44 -0.96 1.19
N LYS A 19 11.77 -2.23 1.46
CA LYS A 19 12.98 -2.87 0.92
C LYS A 19 13.03 -2.78 -0.59
N LYS A 20 11.92 -3.08 -1.28
CA LYS A 20 11.83 -2.98 -2.73
C LYS A 20 12.05 -1.56 -3.21
N ALA A 21 11.44 -0.56 -2.55
CA ALA A 21 11.64 0.86 -2.85
C ALA A 21 13.12 1.25 -2.78
N VAL A 22 13.83 0.82 -1.74
CA VAL A 22 15.27 1.06 -1.59
C VAL A 22 16.08 0.33 -2.68
N THR A 23 15.77 -0.93 -2.97
CA THR A 23 16.48 -1.71 -4.01
C THR A 23 16.41 -1.06 -5.38
N VAL A 24 15.27 -0.47 -5.74
CA VAL A 24 15.08 0.16 -7.05
C VAL A 24 15.38 1.67 -7.03
N ASN A 25 15.91 2.21 -5.92
CA ASN A 25 16.14 3.64 -5.72
C ASN A 25 14.90 4.50 -6.03
N ALA A 26 13.72 4.04 -5.59
CA ALA A 26 12.50 4.82 -5.69
C ALA A 26 12.58 6.04 -4.75
N SER A 27 12.12 7.20 -5.23
CA SER A 27 11.98 8.40 -4.41
C SER A 27 10.81 8.28 -3.44
N ASP A 28 9.71 7.66 -3.89
CA ASP A 28 8.46 7.59 -3.14
C ASP A 28 7.82 6.21 -3.24
N LEU A 29 7.23 5.75 -2.14
CA LEU A 29 6.29 4.61 -2.09
C LEU A 29 4.87 5.17 -1.90
N ILE A 30 4.00 4.90 -2.86
CA ILE A 30 2.64 5.40 -2.90
C ILE A 30 1.68 4.24 -2.58
N LEU A 31 0.91 4.40 -1.51
CA LEU A 31 -0.12 3.48 -1.06
C LEU A 31 -1.46 4.21 -1.13
N THR A 32 -2.41 3.66 -1.89
CA THR A 32 -3.73 4.28 -2.11
C THR A 32 -4.77 3.20 -2.27
N ALA A 33 -5.89 3.35 -1.54
CA ALA A 33 -7.02 2.44 -1.64
C ALA A 33 -7.61 2.47 -3.06
N GLY A 34 -7.96 1.30 -3.58
CA GLY A 34 -8.46 1.12 -4.94
C GLY A 34 -7.38 1.04 -6.02
N ALA A 35 -6.10 1.23 -5.66
CA ALA A 35 -4.96 1.10 -6.57
C ALA A 35 -3.92 0.11 -6.02
N PRO A 36 -3.15 -0.55 -6.90
CA PRO A 36 -2.01 -1.35 -6.46
C PRO A 36 -0.91 -0.44 -5.88
N PRO A 37 -0.09 -0.93 -4.94
CA PRO A 37 1.09 -0.23 -4.43
C PRO A 37 1.99 0.23 -5.59
N SER A 38 2.46 1.47 -5.55
CA SER A 38 3.24 2.06 -6.63
C SER A 38 4.52 2.70 -6.12
N LEU A 39 5.56 2.69 -6.93
CA LEU A 39 6.85 3.32 -6.66
C LEU A 39 7.08 4.45 -7.65
N ARG A 40 7.62 5.57 -7.19
CA ARG A 40 8.09 6.64 -8.07
C ARG A 40 9.59 6.50 -8.25
N ILE A 41 10.04 6.28 -9.48
CA ILE A 41 11.45 6.09 -9.83
C ILE A 41 11.76 7.07 -10.96
N VAL A 42 12.66 8.03 -10.72
CA VAL A 42 13.11 9.01 -11.73
C VAL A 42 11.93 9.62 -12.52
N ASN A 43 10.94 10.14 -11.78
CA ASN A 43 9.69 10.72 -12.29
C ASN A 43 8.71 9.78 -13.00
N GLU A 44 8.97 8.48 -13.06
CA GLU A 44 8.02 7.49 -13.56
C GLU A 44 7.31 6.77 -12.41
N LEU A 45 5.99 6.56 -12.56
CA LEU A 45 5.19 5.80 -11.61
C LEU A 45 5.13 4.33 -12.05
N GLN A 46 5.79 3.46 -11.30
CA GLN A 46 5.79 2.02 -11.54
C GLN A 46 4.87 1.30 -10.54
N ARG A 47 3.83 0.64 -11.07
CA ARG A 47 2.90 -0.16 -10.25
C ARG A 47 3.53 -1.51 -9.93
N ILE A 48 3.51 -1.89 -8.66
CA ILE A 48 3.89 -3.23 -8.22
C ILE A 48 2.77 -4.19 -8.65
N SER A 49 3.13 -5.33 -9.22
CA SER A 49 2.19 -6.40 -9.53
C SER A 49 1.66 -7.00 -8.22
N ALA A 50 0.57 -6.43 -7.74
CA ALA A 50 -0.13 -6.76 -6.51
C ALA A 50 -1.61 -6.38 -6.68
N PRO A 51 -2.52 -6.98 -5.91
CA PRO A 51 -3.92 -6.57 -5.94
C PRO A 51 -4.09 -5.11 -5.49
N PRO A 52 -5.18 -4.44 -5.91
CA PRO A 52 -5.54 -3.13 -5.39
C PRO A 52 -5.68 -3.16 -3.87
N LEU A 53 -5.14 -2.14 -3.20
CA LEU A 53 -5.24 -2.01 -1.76
C LEU A 53 -6.67 -1.66 -1.34
N THR A 54 -7.11 -2.19 -0.20
CA THR A 54 -8.35 -1.73 0.45
C THR A 54 -8.04 -0.59 1.43
N PRO A 55 -9.05 0.21 1.84
CA PRO A 55 -8.86 1.22 2.89
C PRO A 55 -8.30 0.63 4.20
N ALA A 56 -8.72 -0.59 4.55
CA ALA A 56 -8.22 -1.30 5.72
C ALA A 56 -6.73 -1.65 5.59
N ASP A 57 -6.28 -2.07 4.40
CA ASP A 57 -4.85 -2.34 4.16
C ASP A 57 -4.01 -1.06 4.33
N CYS A 58 -4.49 0.07 3.79
CA CYS A 58 -3.83 1.36 3.96
C CYS A 58 -3.72 1.77 5.44
N GLU A 59 -4.77 1.54 6.22
CA GLU A 59 -4.75 1.81 7.67
C GLU A 59 -3.74 0.92 8.40
N VAL A 60 -3.66 -0.38 8.05
CA VAL A 60 -2.66 -1.29 8.61
C VAL A 60 -1.24 -0.77 8.33
N TYR A 61 -0.95 -0.37 7.08
CA TYR A 61 0.35 0.19 6.74
C TYR A 61 0.65 1.50 7.47
N ALA A 62 -0.35 2.37 7.65
CA ALA A 62 -0.17 3.61 8.40
C ALA A 62 0.12 3.32 9.89
N ARG A 63 -0.58 2.37 10.51
CA ARG A 63 -0.34 1.93 11.89
C ARG A 63 1.04 1.29 12.06
N GLU A 64 1.51 0.51 11.08
CA GLU A 64 2.87 -0.05 11.08
C GLU A 64 3.95 1.04 11.01
N MET A 65 3.69 2.16 10.31
CA MET A 65 4.62 3.31 10.27
C MET A 65 4.56 4.17 11.53
N MET A 66 3.40 4.26 12.18
CA MET A 66 3.13 5.20 13.27
C MET A 66 2.45 4.49 14.45
N PRO A 67 3.16 3.62 15.19
CA PRO A 67 2.55 2.77 16.22
C PRO A 67 1.93 3.56 17.37
N ASP A 68 2.48 4.72 17.71
CA ASP A 68 2.01 5.57 18.82
C ASP A 68 0.95 6.59 18.40
N GLN A 69 0.67 6.71 17.09
CA GLN A 69 -0.29 7.67 16.58
C GLN A 69 -1.69 7.04 16.59
N LYS A 70 -2.52 7.49 17.52
CA LYS A 70 -3.94 7.16 17.49
C LYS A 70 -4.54 7.67 16.18
N PRO A 71 -5.39 6.88 15.50
CA PRO A 71 -6.17 7.39 14.38
C PRO A 71 -6.86 8.67 14.83
N ARG A 72 -6.71 9.75 14.07
CA ARG A 72 -7.56 10.91 14.25
C ARG A 72 -8.95 10.44 13.86
N GLU A 73 -9.77 10.16 14.87
CA GLU A 73 -11.18 9.87 14.65
C GLU A 73 -11.76 11.07 13.90
N ASN A 74 -12.36 10.80 12.75
CA ASN A 74 -12.82 11.82 11.82
C ASN A 74 -13.89 12.64 12.57
N GLN A 75 -13.54 13.85 13.03
CA GLN A 75 -14.54 14.82 13.47
C GLN A 75 -15.33 15.22 12.22
N GLU A 76 -16.59 14.81 12.20
CA GLU A 76 -17.62 15.15 11.22
C GLU A 76 -17.82 16.67 11.05
#